data_AF-A0A7J8JH64-F1
#
_entry.id   AF-A0A7J8JH64-F1
#
_cell.length_a   1.000
_cell.length_b   1.000
_cell.length_c   1.000
_cell.angle_alpha   90.00
_cell.angle_beta   90.00
_cell.angle_gamma   90.00
#
_symmetry.space_group_name_H-M   'P 1'
#
loop_
_entity.id
_entity.type
_entity.pdbx_description
1 polymer ?
#
loop_
_entity_poly.entity_id
_entity_poly.type
_entity_poly.pdbx_seq_one_letter_code
_entity_poly.pdbx_strand_id
1 'polypeptide(L)'
;MLCAGDLITGKSICRGDSGGPLVCKLNNTWFLMGLSSWSLPCHAPISPSVFTKLTYFSSWILEKQRTSPNPDPASAPPQGKPPALGNVTAVGTVHKPSTRTTLLFSQIFLLLLLFL
;
A
#
# COMPACT_ATOMS: atom_id res chain seq x y z
N MET A 1 -7.81 7.62 4.70
CA MET A 1 -7.50 6.38 3.95
C MET A 1 -6.42 6.66 2.90
N LEU A 2 -5.83 5.63 2.30
CA LEU A 2 -4.83 5.68 1.23
C LEU A 2 -5.32 4.78 0.08
N CYS A 3 -5.27 5.24 -1.16
CA CYS A 3 -5.66 4.43 -2.32
C CYS A 3 -4.41 3.96 -3.08
N ALA A 4 -4.42 2.71 -3.53
CA ALA A 4 -3.38 2.17 -4.41
C ALA A 4 -3.99 1.15 -5.37
N GLY A 5 -3.52 1.13 -6.60
CA GLY A 5 -3.96 0.18 -7.61
C GLY A 5 -3.07 0.23 -8.83
N ASP A 6 -2.89 -0.92 -9.48
CA ASP A 6 -2.22 -1.01 -10.77
C ASP A 6 -3.30 -1.03 -11.86
N LEU A 7 -3.61 0.16 -12.38
CA LEU A 7 -4.65 0.33 -13.40
C LEU A 7 -4.24 -0.24 -14.77
N ILE A 8 -2.97 -0.59 -14.96
CA ILE A 8 -2.46 -1.19 -16.20
C ILE A 8 -2.66 -2.70 -16.14
N THR A 9 -2.19 -3.35 -15.08
CA THR A 9 -2.30 -4.83 -14.95
C THR A 9 -3.62 -5.28 -14.35
N GLY A 10 -4.43 -4.35 -13.84
CA GLY A 10 -5.73 -4.64 -13.29
C GLY A 10 -5.69 -5.29 -11.90
N LYS A 11 -4.59 -5.13 -11.14
CA LYS A 11 -4.44 -5.74 -9.82
C LYS A 11 -5.11 -4.90 -8.72
N SER A 12 -5.95 -5.57 -7.95
CA SER A 12 -6.68 -5.03 -6.79
C SER A 12 -6.67 -6.05 -5.65
N ILE A 13 -6.80 -5.58 -4.41
CA ILE A 13 -7.16 -6.45 -3.28
C ILE A 13 -8.55 -7.05 -3.53
N CYS A 14 -8.78 -8.25 -3.00
CA CYS A 14 -10.05 -8.95 -3.07
C CYS A 14 -10.55 -9.39 -1.68
N ARG A 15 -11.69 -10.10 -1.67
CA ARG A 15 -12.26 -10.66 -0.45
C ARG A 15 -11.28 -11.65 0.18
N GLY A 16 -11.01 -11.46 1.48
CA GLY A 16 -10.05 -12.27 2.23
C GLY A 16 -8.70 -11.58 2.43
N ASP A 17 -8.40 -10.52 1.67
CA ASP A 17 -7.14 -9.79 1.82
C ASP A 17 -7.15 -8.80 2.98
N SER A 18 -8.30 -8.48 3.59
CA SER A 18 -8.46 -7.45 4.62
C SER A 18 -7.47 -7.60 5.78
N GLY A 19 -6.83 -6.50 6.16
CA GLY A 19 -5.75 -6.48 7.17
C GLY A 19 -4.37 -6.83 6.62
N GLY A 20 -4.28 -7.34 5.39
CA GLY A 20 -3.03 -7.60 4.69
C GLY A 20 -2.18 -6.34 4.42
N PRO A 21 -0.86 -6.49 4.27
CA PRO A 21 0.07 -5.35 4.22
C PRO A 21 0.18 -4.71 2.84
N LEU A 22 0.10 -3.38 2.77
CA LEU A 22 0.60 -2.58 1.65
C LEU A 22 2.01 -2.09 1.99
N VAL A 23 3.02 -2.61 1.28
CA VAL A 23 4.43 -2.29 1.54
C VAL A 23 5.08 -1.51 0.40
N CYS A 24 6.02 -0.64 0.74
CA CYS A 24 6.83 0.11 -0.23
C CYS A 24 8.32 -0.08 0.08
N LYS A 25 9.13 -0.34 -0.94
CA LYS A 25 10.58 -0.47 -0.80
C LYS A 25 11.25 0.89 -1.05
N LEU A 26 11.87 1.45 -0.02
CA LEU A 26 12.63 2.71 -0.06
C LEU A 26 14.05 2.45 0.44
N ASN A 27 15.07 2.86 -0.32
CA ASN A 27 16.49 2.70 0.06
C ASN A 27 16.85 1.29 0.55
N ASN A 28 16.36 0.27 -0.17
CA ASN A 28 16.53 -1.15 0.16
C ASN A 28 15.80 -1.65 1.42
N THR A 29 14.99 -0.82 2.07
CA THR A 29 14.18 -1.15 3.25
C THR A 29 12.69 -1.20 2.90
N TRP A 30 11.96 -2.15 3.47
CA TRP A 30 10.51 -2.28 3.30
C TRP A 30 9.77 -1.53 4.40
N PHE A 31 8.85 -0.65 3.99
CA PHE A 31 8.00 0.12 4.88
C PHE A 31 6.54 -0.32 4.73
N LEU A 32 5.87 -0.53 5.85
CA LEU A 32 4.44 -0.78 5.88
C LEU A 32 3.70 0.55 5.76
N MET A 33 3.04 0.77 4.63
CA MET A 33 2.37 2.02 4.29
C MET A 33 0.87 2.00 4.63
N GLY A 34 0.26 0.82 4.57
CA GLY A 34 -1.16 0.65 4.81
C GLY A 34 -1.56 -0.79 5.12
N LEU A 35 -2.81 -0.94 5.56
CA LEU A 35 -3.48 -2.24 5.71
C LEU A 35 -4.65 -2.26 4.73
N SER A 36 -4.81 -3.34 3.98
CA SER A 36 -5.95 -3.51 3.06
C SER A 36 -7.26 -3.38 3.83
N SER A 37 -8.19 -2.60 3.26
CA SER A 37 -9.47 -2.31 3.90
C SER A 37 -10.61 -2.82 3.03
N TRP A 38 -10.83 -2.18 1.88
CA TRP A 38 -11.92 -2.54 0.98
C TRP A 38 -11.59 -2.14 -0.47
N SER A 39 -12.31 -2.73 -1.40
CA SER A 39 -12.21 -2.45 -2.82
C SER A 39 -13.58 -2.62 -3.47
N LEU A 40 -13.71 -2.08 -4.68
CA LEU A 40 -14.73 -2.49 -5.63
C LEU A 40 -14.43 -3.93 -6.14
N PRO A 41 -15.27 -4.53 -7.00
CA PRO A 41 -15.02 -5.88 -7.49
C PRO A 41 -13.58 -6.05 -7.99
N CYS A 42 -12.94 -7.14 -7.58
CA CYS A 42 -11.54 -7.41 -7.89
C CYS A 42 -11.34 -8.00 -9.30
N HIS A 43 -12.36 -7.90 -10.15
CA HIS A 43 -12.36 -8.29 -11.57
C HIS A 43 -12.52 -7.05 -12.44
N ALA A 44 -12.02 -7.10 -13.68
CA ALA A 44 -12.08 -5.98 -14.60
C ALA A 44 -13.53 -5.49 -14.83
N PRO A 45 -13.74 -4.18 -15.03
CA PRO A 45 -12.77 -3.09 -14.83
C PRO A 45 -12.50 -2.85 -13.34
N ILE A 46 -11.23 -2.77 -12.93
CA ILE A 46 -10.87 -2.52 -11.53
C ILE A 46 -10.75 -1.04 -11.21
N SER A 47 -10.98 -0.70 -9.95
CA SER A 47 -10.67 0.61 -9.38
C SER A 47 -9.53 0.49 -8.36
N PRO A 48 -8.86 1.59 -7.98
CA PRO A 48 -7.87 1.56 -6.92
C PRO A 48 -8.45 0.95 -5.64
N SER A 49 -7.70 0.05 -5.01
CA SER A 49 -8.04 -0.51 -3.72
C SER A 49 -7.82 0.52 -2.61
N VAL A 50 -8.59 0.42 -1.54
CA VAL A 50 -8.53 1.33 -0.40
C VAL A 50 -7.86 0.65 0.79
N PHE A 51 -6.89 1.35 1.35
CA PHE A 51 -6.06 0.94 2.48
C PHE A 51 -6.22 1.91 3.65
N THR A 52 -6.08 1.40 4.86
CA THR A 52 -5.90 2.19 6.07
C THR A 52 -4.57 2.94 5.96
N LYS A 53 -4.59 4.27 6.15
CA LYS A 53 -3.38 5.11 6.09
C LYS A 53 -2.66 5.03 7.44
N LEU A 54 -1.56 4.28 7.53
CA LEU A 54 -0.91 4.02 8.83
C LEU A 54 -0.30 5.26 9.49
N THR A 55 0.15 6.23 8.71
CA THR A 55 0.69 7.49 9.26
C THR A 55 -0.33 8.27 10.07
N TYR A 56 -1.64 8.07 9.82
CA TYR A 56 -2.70 8.67 10.65
C TYR A 56 -2.82 7.98 12.02
N PHE A 57 -2.52 6.68 12.11
CA PHE A 57 -2.66 5.88 13.33
C PHE A 57 -1.35 5.70 14.11
N SER A 58 -0.27 6.38 13.73
CA SER A 58 1.07 6.18 14.30
C SER A 58 1.10 6.37 15.82
N SER A 59 0.49 7.45 16.33
CA SER A 59 0.42 7.70 17.78
C SER A 59 -0.33 6.60 18.52
N TRP A 60 -1.48 6.18 17.99
CA TRP A 60 -2.28 5.10 18.57
C TRP A 60 -1.51 3.76 18.57
N ILE A 61 -0.81 3.43 17.48
CA ILE A 61 0.01 2.21 17.41
C ILE A 61 1.11 2.26 18.47
N LEU A 62 1.83 3.38 18.57
CA LEU A 62 2.90 3.56 19.54
C LEU A 62 2.41 3.53 20.99
N GLU A 63 1.19 4.02 21.24
CA GLU A 63 0.54 3.91 22.56
C GLU A 63 0.18 2.46 22.87
N LYS A 64 -0.43 1.73 21.93
CA LYS A 64 -0.80 0.32 22.12
C LYS A 64 0.40 -0.60 22.28
N GLN A 65 1.49 -0.34 21.58
CA GLN A 65 2.74 -1.08 21.77
C GLN A 65 3.34 -0.90 23.16
N ARG A 66 3.17 0.28 23.79
CA ARG A 66 3.67 0.54 25.14
C ARG A 66 2.78 -0.02 26.24
N THR A 67 1.48 -0.04 26.01
CA THR A 67 0.47 -0.37 27.04
C THR A 67 0.01 -1.82 27.00
N SER A 68 0.19 -2.51 25.88
CA SER A 68 -0.20 -3.93 25.77
C SER A 68 0.88 -4.81 26.40
N PRO A 69 0.52 -5.77 27.28
CA PRO A 69 1.44 -6.80 27.73
C PRO A 69 2.02 -7.55 26.52
N ASN A 70 3.26 -8.01 26.62
CA ASN A 70 3.78 -8.93 25.62
C ASN A 70 2.89 -10.18 25.58
N PRO A 71 2.38 -10.57 24.40
CA PRO A 71 1.53 -11.74 24.31
C PRO A 71 2.31 -12.98 24.74
N ASP A 72 1.69 -13.83 25.56
CA ASP A 72 2.25 -15.14 25.89
C ASP A 72 2.30 -15.98 24.60
N PRO A 73 3.47 -16.47 24.15
CA PRO A 73 3.55 -17.33 22.99
C PRO A 73 2.64 -18.56 23.05
N ALA A 74 2.36 -19.07 24.26
CA ALA A 74 1.44 -20.21 24.46
C ALA A 74 -0.03 -19.86 24.20
N SER A 75 -0.39 -18.56 24.25
CA SER A 75 -1.74 -18.07 23.96
C SER A 75 -2.02 -17.88 22.47
N ALA A 76 -0.99 -17.95 21.61
CA ALA A 76 -1.17 -17.83 20.18
C ALA A 76 -2.06 -18.99 19.68
N PRO A 77 -3.10 -18.71 18.89
CA PRO A 77 -3.83 -19.76 18.19
C PRO A 77 -2.83 -20.64 17.43
N PRO A 78 -3.03 -21.97 17.38
CA PRO A 78 -2.20 -22.82 16.55
C PRO A 78 -2.13 -22.20 15.17
N GLN A 79 -0.92 -21.86 14.71
CA GLN A 79 -0.71 -21.37 13.36
C GLN A 79 -1.20 -22.50 12.45
N GLY A 80 -2.43 -22.37 11.95
CA GLY A 80 -2.92 -23.25 10.90
C GLY A 80 -1.90 -23.18 9.78
N LYS A 81 -1.44 -24.34 9.29
CA LYS A 81 -0.54 -24.38 8.13
C LYS A 81 -1.19 -23.47 7.07
N PRO A 82 -0.57 -22.34 6.71
CA PRO A 82 -1.14 -21.51 5.66
C PRO A 82 -1.35 -22.43 4.46
N PRO A 83 -2.44 -22.29 3.69
CA PRO A 83 -2.60 -23.04 2.46
C PRO A 83 -1.27 -22.97 1.72
N ALA A 84 -0.68 -24.14 1.39
CA ALA A 84 0.56 -24.16 0.65
C ALA A 84 0.30 -23.28 -0.57
N LEU A 85 1.06 -22.19 -0.68
CA LEU A 85 0.94 -21.24 -1.77
C LEU A 85 1.47 -21.93 -3.02
N GLY A 86 0.67 -22.83 -3.59
CA GLY A 86 1.03 -23.63 -4.74
C GLY A 86 1.26 -22.71 -5.93
N ASN A 87 2.47 -22.74 -6.48
CA ASN A 87 2.93 -22.03 -7.68
C ASN A 87 2.33 -20.64 -7.91
N VAL A 88 2.11 -19.86 -6.85
CA VAL A 88 1.88 -18.43 -7.01
C VAL A 88 3.25 -17.82 -7.17
N THR A 89 3.70 -17.68 -8.41
CA THR A 89 4.65 -16.62 -8.74
C THR A 89 4.02 -15.34 -8.23
N ALA A 90 4.47 -14.84 -7.08
CA ALA A 90 4.11 -13.53 -6.59
C ALA A 90 4.64 -12.53 -7.63
N VAL A 91 3.82 -12.21 -8.63
CA VAL A 91 4.06 -11.11 -9.58
C VAL A 91 3.76 -9.80 -8.84
N GLY A 92 4.26 -9.67 -7.61
CA GLY A 92 4.26 -8.43 -6.86
C GLY A 92 5.30 -7.54 -7.50
N THR A 93 4.88 -6.79 -8.52
CA THR A 93 5.70 -5.73 -9.10
C THR A 93 5.92 -4.70 -7.99
N VAL A 94 7.14 -4.67 -7.45
CA VAL A 94 7.59 -3.61 -6.55
C VAL A 94 7.62 -2.34 -7.38
N HIS A 95 6.52 -1.60 -7.38
CA HIS A 95 6.44 -0.34 -8.10
C HIS A 95 7.42 0.64 -7.44
N LYS A 96 8.52 0.92 -8.14
CA LYS A 96 9.49 1.94 -7.74
C LYS A 96 8.78 3.29 -7.81
N PRO A 97 8.75 4.09 -6.73
CA PRO A 97 8.18 5.43 -6.79
C PRO A 97 8.97 6.23 -7.83
N SER A 98 8.32 6.56 -8.95
CA SER A 98 8.84 7.49 -9.94
C SER A 98 8.40 8.89 -9.54
N THR A 99 9.27 9.64 -8.87
CA THR A 99 9.11 11.09 -8.70
C THR A 99 9.24 11.74 -10.07
N ARG A 100 8.12 11.97 -10.77
CA ARG A 100 8.13 12.87 -11.93
C ARG A 100 8.24 14.29 -11.38
N THR A 101 9.45 14.83 -11.36
CA THR A 101 9.68 16.27 -11.22
C THR A 101 9.07 16.91 -12.46
N THR A 102 7.82 17.37 -12.38
CA THR A 102 7.19 18.12 -13.46
C THR A 102 7.96 19.44 -13.57
N LEU A 103 8.88 19.54 -14.53
CA LEU A 103 9.53 20.80 -14.88
C LEU A 103 8.44 21.72 -15.45
N LEU A 104 7.83 22.52 -14.60
CA LEU A 104 6.85 23.57 -14.91
C LEU A 104 7.43 24.73 -15.76
N PHE A 105 8.64 24.58 -16.30
CA PHE A 105 9.38 25.69 -16.90
C PHE A 105 8.90 26.06 -18.30
N SER A 106 8.47 25.10 -19.14
CA SER A 106 8.15 25.41 -20.54
C SER A 106 6.88 26.26 -20.71
N GLN A 107 5.84 26.00 -19.91
CA GLN A 107 4.55 26.70 -20.02
C GLN A 107 4.62 28.11 -19.41
N ILE A 108 5.35 28.27 -18.30
CA ILE A 108 5.52 29.56 -17.62
C ILE A 108 6.40 30.51 -18.44
N PHE A 109 7.46 29.99 -19.08
CA PHE A 109 8.36 30.81 -19.91
C PHE A 109 7.68 31.32 -21.20
N LEU A 110 6.80 30.51 -21.81
CA LEU A 110 6.05 30.91 -23.00
C LEU A 110 5.02 32.01 -22.69
N LEU A 111 4.38 31.95 -21.52
CA LEU A 111 3.46 33.00 -21.05
C LEU A 111 4.20 34.31 -20.79
N LEU A 112 5.41 34.28 -20.22
CA LEU A 112 6.21 35.49 -19.99
C LEU A 112 6.65 36.17 -21.29
N LEU A 113 6.91 35.41 -22.36
CA LEU A 113 7.28 35.95 -23.68
C LEU A 113 6.09 36.56 -24.45
N LEU A 114 4.85 36.23 -24.09
CA LEU A 114 3.65 36.81 -24.69
C LEU A 114 3.21 38.12 -24.03
N PHE A 115 3.78 38.45 -22.86
CA PHE A 115 3.47 39.67 -22.09
C PHE A 115 4.65 40.66 -22.01
N LEU A 116 5.74 40.42 -22.75
CA LEU A 116 6.74 41.43 -23.12
C LEU A 116 6.56 41.81 -24.60
#